data_AF-A0A919I9W1-F1
#
_entry.id   AF-A0A919I9W1-F1
#
_cell.length_a   1.000
_cell.length_b   1.000
_cell.length_c   1.000
_cell.angle_alpha   90.00
_cell.angle_beta   90.00
_cell.angle_gamma   90.00
#
_symmetry.space_group_name_H-M   'P 1'
#
loop_
_entity.id
_entity.type
_entity.pdbx_description
1 polymer ?
#
loop_
_entity_poly.entity_id
_entity_poly.type
_entity_poly.pdbx_seq_one_letter_code
_entity_poly.pdbx_strand_id
1 'polypeptide(L)'
;MEIRDEIDPRMLRYVKLSLGHAEQIKADYVIIDMDTYGGALTDAKEIVDLIMDFKKPIWVFVNSDAASAGALISIACDSIYMSPGASIGAATVVEGDGKAAPDKYQSYMRSIMRSTAEENHRDPRIAEGMVDERVVIDSVKQAGKVITFTTNEAIAHHYCEAKVNSIEEILKRNKVSNYEVDYFKLGATEKIIAFFLNPFISGLLILIIIGGIYFELQTPGAVFPIAAGLVALVFYLVPYYLNGLAEYWEIIALMVGIILLIAEIFIIPGFGVAGILGITLTIVSLILIMLNNDYFNFEFVPLGDIVKATFAAIGGITGGVLLLFFGGARLTQTKAFKRIALTDTQESSQGYSVRNNEQNLIGKAGIAHTVLRPSGKVLIDGNVYDAFTRGEYVQKGDAIEVIGTEGITLKVKSI
;
A
#
# COMPACT_ATOMS: atom_id res chain seq x y z
N MET A 1 -25.36 -4.74 14.89
CA MET A 1 -24.14 -4.74 14.07
C MET A 1 -22.92 -4.80 14.96
N GLU A 2 -21.80 -5.27 14.46
CA GLU A 2 -20.57 -5.49 15.25
C GLU A 2 -19.45 -4.56 14.79
N ILE A 3 -18.89 -3.77 15.70
CA ILE A 3 -17.68 -2.97 15.49
C ILE A 3 -16.63 -3.52 16.45
N ARG A 4 -15.97 -4.61 16.03
CA ARG A 4 -15.01 -5.37 16.87
C ARG A 4 -13.57 -5.39 16.32
N ASP A 5 -13.35 -4.73 15.19
CA ASP A 5 -12.06 -4.64 14.52
C ASP A 5 -11.55 -3.18 14.55
N GLU A 6 -10.35 -2.98 14.00
CA GLU A 6 -9.79 -1.65 13.75
C GLU A 6 -10.72 -0.81 12.86
N ILE A 7 -10.83 0.48 13.18
CA ILE A 7 -11.61 1.44 12.38
C ILE A 7 -10.83 1.77 11.11
N ASP A 8 -11.24 1.19 9.99
CA ASP A 8 -10.61 1.35 8.68
C ASP A 8 -11.69 1.40 7.57
N PRO A 9 -11.31 1.52 6.28
CA PRO A 9 -12.28 1.58 5.19
C PRO A 9 -13.20 0.36 5.09
N ARG A 10 -12.79 -0.82 5.59
CA ARG A 10 -13.64 -2.02 5.64
C ARG A 10 -14.72 -1.85 6.68
N MET A 11 -14.36 -1.35 7.86
CA MET A 11 -15.32 -1.10 8.94
C MET A 11 -16.32 0.00 8.54
N LEU A 12 -15.85 1.09 7.91
CA LEU A 12 -16.73 2.13 7.36
C LEU A 12 -17.74 1.53 6.37
N ARG A 13 -17.28 0.71 5.42
CA ARG A 13 -18.19 0.02 4.47
C ARG A 13 -19.18 -0.89 5.20
N TYR A 14 -18.73 -1.66 6.18
CA TYR A 14 -19.59 -2.54 6.98
C TYR A 14 -20.70 -1.74 7.68
N VAL A 15 -20.36 -0.64 8.35
CA VAL A 15 -21.34 0.22 9.03
C VAL A 15 -22.33 0.83 8.03
N LYS A 16 -21.84 1.36 6.90
CA LYS A 16 -22.70 1.92 5.84
C LYS A 16 -23.72 0.90 5.33
N LEU A 17 -23.28 -0.32 5.04
CA LEU A 17 -24.16 -1.40 4.59
C LEU A 17 -25.11 -1.85 5.68
N SER A 18 -24.66 -1.91 6.94
CA SER A 18 -25.48 -2.31 8.07
C SER A 18 -26.59 -1.31 8.37
N LEU A 19 -26.30 -0.01 8.29
CA LEU A 19 -27.30 1.04 8.47
C LEU A 19 -28.29 1.03 7.31
N GLY A 20 -27.82 0.92 6.07
CA GLY A 20 -28.69 0.79 4.90
C GLY A 20 -29.62 -0.45 4.98
N HIS A 21 -29.11 -1.58 5.46
CA HIS A 21 -29.93 -2.78 5.72
C HIS A 21 -30.97 -2.52 6.82
N ALA A 22 -30.58 -1.84 7.90
CA ALA A 22 -31.51 -1.44 8.96
C ALA A 22 -32.66 -0.55 8.43
N GLU A 23 -32.39 0.35 7.48
CA GLU A 23 -33.46 1.12 6.81
C GLU A 23 -34.37 0.23 5.96
N GLN A 24 -33.80 -0.71 5.21
CA GLN A 24 -34.54 -1.63 4.33
C GLN A 24 -35.51 -2.51 5.12
N ILE A 25 -35.06 -3.06 6.25
CA ILE A 25 -35.92 -3.87 7.14
C ILE A 25 -36.80 -3.02 8.06
N LYS A 26 -36.67 -1.69 8.00
CA LYS A 26 -37.38 -0.70 8.85
C LYS A 26 -37.17 -0.97 10.34
N ALA A 27 -35.93 -1.25 10.73
CA ALA A 27 -35.57 -1.49 12.13
C ALA A 27 -35.99 -0.32 13.03
N ASP A 28 -36.51 -0.63 14.21
CA ASP A 28 -36.87 0.38 15.20
C ASP A 28 -35.67 0.89 15.99
N TYR A 29 -34.67 0.03 16.19
CA TYR A 29 -33.44 0.31 16.91
C TYR A 29 -32.27 -0.35 16.18
N VAL A 30 -31.12 0.31 16.22
CA VAL A 30 -29.85 -0.30 15.83
C VAL A 30 -28.97 -0.41 17.05
N ILE A 31 -28.43 -1.60 17.31
CA ILE A 31 -27.50 -1.83 18.41
C ILE A 31 -26.12 -2.15 17.83
N ILE A 32 -25.12 -1.39 18.27
CA ILE A 32 -23.71 -1.59 17.95
C ILE A 32 -23.07 -2.37 19.10
N ASP A 33 -22.53 -3.54 18.82
CA ASP A 33 -21.65 -4.27 19.74
C ASP A 33 -20.21 -3.82 19.48
N MET A 34 -19.63 -3.07 20.42
CA MET A 34 -18.38 -2.34 20.28
C MET A 34 -17.27 -3.00 21.08
N ASP A 35 -16.17 -3.30 20.40
CA ASP A 35 -14.89 -3.71 20.99
C ASP A 35 -13.73 -3.28 20.07
N THR A 36 -13.24 -2.06 20.23
CA THR A 36 -12.19 -1.52 19.35
C THR A 36 -11.20 -0.63 20.09
N TYR A 37 -9.93 -0.75 19.67
CA TYR A 37 -8.86 0.16 20.08
C TYR A 37 -8.81 1.44 19.24
N GLY A 38 -9.66 1.56 18.22
CA GLY A 38 -9.75 2.70 17.33
C GLY A 38 -9.17 2.40 15.94
N GLY A 39 -8.69 3.45 15.27
CA GLY A 39 -8.16 3.35 13.90
C GLY A 39 -8.09 4.71 13.22
N ALA A 40 -8.33 4.74 11.91
CA ALA A 40 -8.23 5.94 11.09
C ALA A 40 -9.29 6.99 11.46
N LEU A 41 -8.83 8.21 11.74
CA LEU A 41 -9.68 9.34 12.13
C LEU A 41 -10.68 9.74 11.03
N THR A 42 -10.29 9.61 9.75
CA THR A 42 -11.16 9.90 8.61
C THR A 42 -12.34 8.95 8.55
N ASP A 43 -12.09 7.64 8.62
CA ASP A 43 -13.13 6.61 8.61
C ASP A 43 -14.03 6.72 9.84
N ALA A 44 -13.45 7.02 11.01
CA ALA A 44 -14.20 7.27 12.24
C ALA A 44 -15.18 8.44 12.10
N LYS A 45 -14.75 9.55 11.49
CA LYS A 45 -15.62 10.71 11.24
C LYS A 45 -16.75 10.37 10.26
N GLU A 46 -16.46 9.65 9.18
CA GLU A 46 -17.51 9.23 8.25
C GLU A 46 -18.53 8.29 8.93
N ILE A 47 -18.08 7.39 9.81
CA ILE A 47 -18.99 6.57 10.63
C ILE A 47 -19.86 7.44 11.54
N VAL A 48 -19.28 8.44 12.20
CA VAL A 48 -20.03 9.39 13.05
C VAL A 48 -21.09 10.10 12.23
N ASP A 49 -20.75 10.60 11.04
CA ASP A 49 -21.72 11.30 10.18
C ASP A 49 -22.87 10.37 9.79
N LEU A 50 -22.57 9.12 9.42
CA LEU A 50 -23.61 8.12 9.13
C LEU A 50 -24.52 7.83 10.32
N ILE A 51 -23.97 7.79 11.54
CA ILE A 51 -24.74 7.58 12.78
C ILE A 51 -25.62 8.80 13.08
N MET A 52 -25.06 10.01 12.99
CA MET A 52 -25.77 11.26 13.28
C MET A 52 -26.89 11.56 12.27
N ASP A 53 -26.72 11.16 11.01
CA ASP A 53 -27.73 11.32 9.96
C ASP A 53 -28.84 10.24 10.02
N PHE A 54 -28.64 9.17 10.80
CA PHE A 54 -29.58 8.06 10.88
C PHE A 54 -30.80 8.41 11.73
N LYS A 55 -32.00 8.14 11.21
CA LYS A 55 -33.26 8.65 11.78
C LYS A 55 -33.79 7.88 12.99
N LYS A 56 -33.35 6.65 13.18
CA LYS A 56 -33.84 5.75 14.25
C LYS A 56 -32.78 5.68 15.35
N PRO A 57 -33.16 5.41 16.61
CA PRO A 57 -32.18 5.39 17.69
C PRO A 57 -31.10 4.33 17.49
N ILE A 58 -29.85 4.73 17.67
CA ILE A 58 -28.66 3.89 17.68
C ILE A 58 -28.14 3.79 19.11
N TRP A 59 -28.06 2.58 19.62
CA TRP A 59 -27.47 2.29 20.93
C TRP A 59 -26.14 1.58 20.76
N VAL A 60 -25.14 1.98 21.52
CA VAL A 60 -23.85 1.26 21.56
C VAL A 60 -23.75 0.46 22.86
N PHE A 61 -23.34 -0.79 22.72
CA PHE A 61 -22.92 -1.66 23.80
C PHE A 61 -21.40 -1.81 23.74
N VAL A 62 -20.69 -1.12 24.63
CA VAL A 62 -19.23 -1.28 24.79
C VAL A 62 -18.99 -2.57 25.56
N ASN A 63 -18.62 -3.61 24.82
CA ASN A 63 -18.45 -4.97 25.33
C ASN A 63 -17.12 -5.13 26.07
N SER A 64 -16.03 -4.57 25.53
CA SER A 64 -14.75 -4.44 26.24
C SER A 64 -14.23 -3.02 26.08
N ASP A 65 -13.83 -2.62 24.88
CA ASP A 65 -13.16 -1.33 24.70
C ASP A 65 -13.86 -0.45 23.65
N ALA A 66 -13.95 0.85 23.96
CA ALA A 66 -14.28 1.92 23.04
C ALA A 66 -13.18 2.97 23.14
N ALA A 67 -11.97 2.62 22.69
CA ALA A 67 -10.83 3.51 22.74
C ALA A 67 -10.67 4.29 21.44
N SER A 68 -10.08 5.48 21.53
CA SER A 68 -9.77 6.33 20.38
C SER A 68 -10.99 6.61 19.48
N ALA A 69 -10.94 6.22 18.21
CA ALA A 69 -12.07 6.33 17.29
C ALA A 69 -13.35 5.66 17.82
N GLY A 70 -13.23 4.56 18.58
CA GLY A 70 -14.38 3.90 19.22
C GLY A 70 -15.08 4.77 20.25
N ALA A 71 -14.34 5.63 20.97
CA ALA A 71 -14.93 6.59 21.90
C ALA A 71 -15.76 7.64 21.16
N LEU A 72 -15.21 8.19 20.06
CA LEU A 72 -15.90 9.15 19.22
C LEU A 72 -17.20 8.57 18.62
N ILE A 73 -17.13 7.36 18.06
CA ILE A 73 -18.30 6.65 17.50
C ILE A 73 -19.34 6.39 18.60
N SER A 74 -18.91 6.00 19.80
CA SER A 74 -19.82 5.77 20.93
C SER A 74 -20.53 7.04 21.37
N ILE A 75 -19.80 8.18 21.41
CA ILE A 75 -20.36 9.50 21.76
C ILE A 75 -21.36 9.99 20.71
N ALA A 76 -21.27 9.53 19.46
CA ALA A 76 -22.24 9.83 18.41
C ALA A 76 -23.58 9.09 18.54
N CYS A 77 -23.63 8.01 19.33
CA CYS A 77 -24.84 7.20 19.49
C CYS A 77 -25.83 7.83 20.49
N ASP A 78 -27.13 7.60 20.32
CA ASP A 78 -28.17 8.11 21.22
C ASP A 78 -28.01 7.62 22.66
N SER A 79 -27.50 6.40 22.86
CA SER A 79 -27.30 5.83 24.20
C SER A 79 -26.08 4.92 24.25
N ILE A 80 -25.34 5.01 25.35
CA ILE A 80 -24.14 4.21 25.61
C ILE A 80 -24.43 3.27 26.78
N TYR A 81 -24.24 1.98 26.55
CA TYR A 81 -24.27 0.94 27.57
C TYR A 81 -22.91 0.26 27.62
N MET A 82 -22.45 -0.13 28.80
CA MET A 82 -21.10 -0.69 28.96
C MET A 82 -21.14 -1.98 29.78
N SER A 83 -20.30 -2.94 29.41
CA SER A 83 -20.11 -4.17 30.19
C SER A 83 -19.37 -3.90 31.51
N PRO A 84 -19.45 -4.78 32.52
CA PRO A 84 -18.59 -4.67 33.69
C PRO A 84 -17.11 -4.82 33.31
N GLY A 85 -16.31 -3.78 33.56
CA GLY A 85 -14.88 -3.77 33.25
C GLY A 85 -14.54 -3.18 31.89
N ALA A 86 -15.54 -2.72 31.12
CA ALA A 86 -15.31 -2.00 29.89
C ALA A 86 -14.66 -0.63 30.10
N SER A 87 -14.04 -0.12 29.04
CA SER A 87 -13.37 1.17 29.00
C SER A 87 -13.83 2.05 27.82
N ILE A 88 -13.91 3.37 28.02
CA ILE A 88 -14.22 4.35 26.96
C ILE A 88 -13.34 5.60 27.10
N GLY A 89 -12.73 6.07 26.02
CA GLY A 89 -11.91 7.29 26.00
C GLY A 89 -10.57 7.10 25.30
N ALA A 90 -9.49 7.69 25.84
CA ALA A 90 -8.15 7.65 25.23
C ALA A 90 -8.15 8.01 23.73
N ALA A 91 -8.66 9.19 23.40
CA ALA A 91 -8.88 9.67 22.04
C ALA A 91 -7.81 10.62 21.50
N THR A 92 -6.60 10.59 22.06
CA THR A 92 -5.44 11.27 21.48
C THR A 92 -5.12 10.69 20.10
N VAL A 93 -4.93 11.56 19.10
CA VAL A 93 -4.51 11.11 17.76
C VAL A 93 -3.04 10.71 17.82
N VAL A 94 -2.70 9.52 17.36
CA VAL A 94 -1.32 9.05 17.31
C VAL A 94 -0.88 8.82 15.86
N GLU A 95 0.41 9.00 15.59
CA GLU A 95 1.03 8.58 14.34
C GLU A 95 1.35 7.07 14.39
N GLY A 96 1.76 6.50 13.26
CA GLY A 96 2.06 5.06 13.16
C GLY A 96 3.19 4.56 14.06
N ASP A 97 3.99 5.47 14.65
CA ASP A 97 5.01 5.15 15.66
C ASP A 97 4.51 5.23 17.11
N GLY A 98 3.22 5.52 17.31
CA GLY A 98 2.55 5.65 18.61
C GLY A 98 2.74 7.00 19.31
N LYS A 99 3.45 7.96 18.70
CA LYS A 99 3.57 9.31 19.27
C LYS A 99 2.34 10.15 18.96
N ALA A 100 2.06 11.11 19.83
CA ALA A 100 1.00 12.09 19.59
C ALA A 100 1.24 12.84 18.27
N ALA A 101 0.23 12.86 17.41
CA ALA A 101 0.25 13.62 16.17
C ALA A 101 0.35 15.14 16.46
N PRO A 102 0.82 15.96 15.48
CA PRO A 102 0.90 17.41 15.61
C PRO A 102 -0.39 18.05 16.12
N ASP A 103 -0.29 19.18 16.84
CA ASP A 103 -1.45 19.82 17.49
C ASP A 103 -2.57 20.19 16.51
N LYS A 104 -2.28 20.36 15.21
CA LYS A 104 -3.33 20.49 14.18
C LYS A 104 -4.34 19.34 14.24
N TYR A 105 -3.88 18.10 14.31
CA TYR A 105 -4.73 16.91 14.36
C TYR A 105 -5.40 16.76 15.72
N GLN A 106 -4.68 17.06 16.80
CA GLN A 106 -5.25 17.06 18.16
C GLN A 106 -6.36 18.10 18.30
N SER A 107 -6.16 19.31 17.77
CA SER A 107 -7.13 20.41 17.79
C SER A 107 -8.39 20.06 17.02
N TYR A 108 -8.22 19.41 15.85
CA TYR A 108 -9.34 18.89 15.09
C TYR A 108 -10.11 17.80 15.86
N MET A 109 -9.40 16.84 16.45
CA MET A 109 -10.01 15.78 17.27
C MET A 109 -10.69 16.31 18.54
N ARG A 110 -10.13 17.32 19.21
CA ARG A 110 -10.79 18.02 20.31
C ARG A 110 -12.11 18.64 19.85
N SER A 111 -12.08 19.33 18.71
CA SER A 111 -13.26 19.99 18.17
C SER A 111 -14.36 19.00 17.82
N ILE A 112 -14.01 17.87 17.20
CA ILE A 112 -14.97 16.86 16.76
C ILE A 112 -15.60 16.11 17.93
N MET A 113 -14.79 15.75 18.94
CA MET A 113 -15.27 15.11 20.18
C MET A 113 -16.23 16.04 20.92
N ARG A 114 -15.86 17.32 21.04
CA ARG A 114 -16.69 18.35 21.66
C ARG A 114 -18.02 18.54 20.93
N SER A 115 -18.00 18.78 19.63
CA SER A 115 -19.23 19.02 18.86
C SER A 115 -20.16 17.80 18.85
N THR A 116 -19.60 16.58 18.79
CA THR A 116 -20.39 15.35 18.83
C THR A 116 -21.05 15.16 20.20
N ALA A 117 -20.35 15.50 21.28
CA ALA A 117 -20.91 15.47 22.63
C ALA A 117 -22.00 16.54 22.84
N GLU A 118 -21.82 17.75 22.29
CA GLU A 118 -22.82 18.83 22.34
C GLU A 118 -24.14 18.38 21.68
N GLU A 119 -24.06 17.79 20.49
CA GLU A 119 -25.22 17.33 19.74
C GLU A 119 -25.94 16.16 20.44
N ASN A 120 -25.20 15.26 21.08
CA ASN A 120 -25.75 14.11 21.81
C ASN A 120 -25.96 14.36 23.33
N HIS A 121 -26.00 15.62 23.75
CA HIS A 121 -26.31 16.02 25.14
C HIS A 121 -25.39 15.42 26.22
N ARG A 122 -24.10 15.24 25.91
CA ARG A 122 -23.04 14.81 26.83
C ARG A 122 -22.14 15.99 27.19
N ASP A 123 -21.49 16.00 28.38
CA ASP A 123 -20.63 17.14 28.78
C ASP A 123 -19.44 17.28 27.78
N PRO A 124 -19.38 18.35 26.97
CA PRO A 124 -18.34 18.52 25.95
C PRO A 124 -16.91 18.51 26.50
N ARG A 125 -16.72 18.96 27.74
CA ARG A 125 -15.39 19.06 28.35
C ARG A 125 -14.81 17.69 28.63
N ILE A 126 -15.64 16.71 28.97
CA ILE A 126 -15.22 15.33 29.18
C ILE A 126 -14.75 14.73 27.86
N ALA A 127 -15.52 14.89 26.79
CA ALA A 127 -15.13 14.44 25.45
C ALA A 127 -13.82 15.09 24.99
N GLU A 128 -13.65 16.40 25.20
CA GLU A 128 -12.39 17.10 24.93
C GLU A 128 -11.24 16.55 25.78
N GLY A 129 -11.51 16.25 27.05
CA GLY A 129 -10.55 15.68 28.00
C GLY A 129 -10.14 14.25 27.70
N MET A 130 -10.89 13.50 26.89
CA MET A 130 -10.47 12.20 26.34
C MET A 130 -9.37 12.35 25.28
N VAL A 131 -9.23 13.52 24.66
CA VAL A 131 -8.22 13.79 23.62
C VAL A 131 -6.99 14.47 24.22
N ASP A 132 -7.21 15.46 25.08
CA ASP A 132 -6.17 16.39 25.52
C ASP A 132 -5.93 16.33 27.02
N GLU A 133 -4.71 15.99 27.41
CA GLU A 133 -4.26 15.90 28.79
C GLU A 133 -4.34 17.22 29.58
N ARG A 134 -4.40 18.37 28.88
CA ARG A 134 -4.42 19.72 29.47
C ARG A 134 -5.79 20.14 29.99
N VAL A 135 -6.86 19.53 29.50
CA VAL A 135 -8.24 19.85 29.95
C VAL A 135 -8.42 19.33 31.36
N VAL A 136 -8.32 20.19 32.38
CA VAL A 136 -8.55 19.80 33.77
C VAL A 136 -10.03 19.95 34.09
N ILE A 137 -10.64 18.87 34.57
CA ILE A 137 -12.01 18.87 35.06
C ILE A 137 -11.92 18.51 36.54
N ASP A 138 -12.29 19.47 37.39
CA ASP A 138 -12.30 19.28 38.84
C ASP A 138 -13.07 18.01 39.19
N SER A 139 -12.52 17.19 40.08
CA SER A 139 -13.05 15.88 40.52
C SER A 139 -13.10 14.72 39.50
N VAL A 140 -12.67 14.93 38.25
CA VAL A 140 -12.71 13.89 37.20
C VAL A 140 -11.32 13.47 36.71
N LYS A 141 -10.33 14.37 36.79
CA LYS A 141 -9.05 14.16 36.09
C LYS A 141 -7.84 14.62 36.87
N GLN A 142 -6.80 13.78 36.92
CA GLN A 142 -5.45 14.18 37.34
C GLN A 142 -4.75 14.90 36.17
N ALA A 143 -4.10 16.04 36.44
CA ALA A 143 -3.38 16.79 35.41
C ALA A 143 -2.33 15.93 34.69
N GLY A 144 -2.27 16.00 33.36
CA GLY A 144 -1.25 15.32 32.54
C GLY A 144 -1.59 13.89 32.10
N LYS A 145 -2.86 13.48 32.12
CA LYS A 145 -3.35 12.23 31.49
C LYS A 145 -4.60 12.50 30.69
N VAL A 146 -4.91 11.72 29.67
CA VAL A 146 -6.23 11.77 29.03
C VAL A 146 -7.29 11.05 29.87
N ILE A 147 -8.56 11.39 29.65
CA ILE A 147 -9.69 10.70 30.28
C ILE A 147 -9.90 9.35 29.57
N THR A 148 -9.91 8.29 30.38
CA THR A 148 -10.43 6.98 30.02
C THR A 148 -11.31 6.54 31.18
N PHE A 149 -12.60 6.41 30.93
CA PHE A 149 -13.55 6.00 31.94
C PHE A 149 -13.70 4.48 31.97
N THR A 150 -13.66 3.93 33.17
CA THR A 150 -14.30 2.65 33.47
C THR A 150 -15.83 2.79 33.39
N THR A 151 -16.53 1.66 33.30
CA THR A 151 -18.00 1.62 33.32
C THR A 151 -18.64 2.45 34.44
N ASN A 152 -18.10 2.39 35.67
CA ASN A 152 -18.70 3.10 36.80
C ASN A 152 -18.43 4.62 36.73
N GLU A 153 -17.26 5.04 36.25
CA GLU A 153 -16.93 6.46 36.04
C GLU A 153 -17.79 7.05 34.92
N ALA A 154 -17.97 6.32 33.82
CA ALA A 154 -18.84 6.74 32.73
C ALA A 154 -20.29 6.94 33.19
N ILE A 155 -20.81 6.06 34.05
CA ILE A 155 -22.15 6.23 34.65
C ILE A 155 -22.20 7.45 35.57
N ALA A 156 -21.19 7.64 36.43
CA ALA A 156 -21.13 8.76 37.36
C ALA A 156 -21.09 10.12 36.65
N HIS A 157 -20.58 10.15 35.42
CA HIS A 157 -20.44 11.36 34.60
C HIS A 157 -21.45 11.46 33.44
N HIS A 158 -22.50 10.63 33.42
CA HIS A 158 -23.55 10.65 32.38
C HIS A 158 -23.03 10.38 30.95
N TYR A 159 -21.97 9.59 30.83
CA TYR A 159 -21.44 9.05 29.58
C TYR A 159 -21.84 7.59 29.34
N CYS A 160 -22.61 7.00 30.25
CA CYS A 160 -23.15 5.64 30.15
C CYS A 160 -24.49 5.57 30.88
N GLU A 161 -25.51 5.06 30.20
CA GLU A 161 -26.87 4.92 30.72
C GLU A 161 -26.95 3.83 31.80
N ALA A 162 -26.20 2.75 31.58
CA ALA A 162 -26.17 1.62 32.49
C ALA A 162 -25.02 0.66 32.24
N LYS A 163 -24.62 0.01 33.33
CA LYS A 163 -23.86 -1.23 33.28
C LYS A 163 -24.79 -2.39 32.95
N VAL A 164 -24.47 -3.14 31.90
CA VAL A 164 -25.26 -4.28 31.40
C VAL A 164 -24.33 -5.41 30.98
N ASN A 165 -24.77 -6.67 31.02
CA ASN A 165 -23.92 -7.81 30.65
C ASN A 165 -24.17 -8.30 29.21
N SER A 166 -25.25 -7.87 28.59
CA SER A 166 -25.63 -8.31 27.24
C SER A 166 -26.61 -7.36 26.56
N ILE A 167 -26.79 -7.54 25.25
CA ILE A 167 -27.76 -6.78 24.44
C ILE A 167 -29.20 -7.02 24.91
N GLU A 168 -29.52 -8.24 25.37
CA GLU A 168 -30.85 -8.56 25.91
C GLU A 168 -31.15 -7.74 27.17
N GLU A 169 -30.15 -7.44 28.00
CA GLU A 169 -30.32 -6.60 29.18
C GLU A 169 -30.61 -5.13 28.79
N ILE A 170 -30.00 -4.63 27.71
CA ILE A 170 -30.29 -3.32 27.13
C ILE A 170 -31.76 -3.25 26.70
N LEU A 171 -32.22 -4.23 25.92
CA LEU A 171 -33.59 -4.30 25.42
C LEU A 171 -34.61 -4.35 26.57
N LYS A 172 -34.37 -5.22 27.56
CA LYS A 172 -35.22 -5.35 28.75
C LYS A 172 -35.30 -4.05 29.54
N ARG A 173 -34.16 -3.35 29.72
CA ARG A 173 -34.11 -2.08 30.45
C ARG A 173 -34.90 -0.98 29.73
N ASN A 174 -34.84 -0.96 28.41
CA ASN A 174 -35.59 -0.03 27.58
C ASN A 174 -37.05 -0.48 27.31
N LYS A 175 -37.54 -1.48 28.04
CA LYS A 175 -38.91 -2.01 27.96
C LYS A 175 -39.26 -2.58 26.57
N VAL A 176 -38.25 -2.97 25.80
CA VAL A 176 -38.40 -3.67 24.52
C VAL A 176 -38.50 -5.16 24.83
N SER A 177 -39.72 -5.70 24.74
CA SER A 177 -40.04 -7.08 25.17
C SER A 177 -40.54 -7.98 24.05
N ASN A 178 -41.07 -7.40 22.97
CA ASN A 178 -41.45 -8.11 21.75
C ASN A 178 -40.60 -7.56 20.61
N TYR A 179 -39.56 -8.31 20.22
CA TYR A 179 -38.60 -7.89 19.21
C TYR A 179 -38.15 -9.09 18.36
N GLU A 180 -37.73 -8.78 17.15
CA GLU A 180 -36.98 -9.68 16.29
C GLU A 180 -35.55 -9.14 16.19
N VAL A 181 -34.54 -9.99 16.38
CA VAL A 181 -33.14 -9.58 16.26
C VAL A 181 -32.62 -10.01 14.91
N ASP A 182 -32.27 -9.03 14.08
CA ASP A 182 -31.53 -9.26 12.85
C ASP A 182 -30.03 -8.99 13.07
N TYR A 183 -29.21 -10.02 12.88
CA TYR A 183 -27.76 -9.91 12.93
C TYR A 183 -27.21 -9.66 11.53
N PHE A 184 -26.87 -8.41 11.24
CA PHE A 184 -26.31 -8.04 9.95
C PHE A 184 -24.98 -8.78 9.68
N LYS A 185 -24.95 -9.51 8.57
CA LYS A 185 -23.77 -10.21 8.06
C LYS A 185 -23.50 -9.77 6.63
N LEU A 186 -22.22 -9.55 6.32
CA LEU A 186 -21.79 -9.27 4.96
C LEU A 186 -22.17 -10.40 4.00
N GLY A 187 -22.77 -10.04 2.87
CA GLY A 187 -22.96 -10.94 1.74
C GLY A 187 -21.62 -11.42 1.16
N ALA A 188 -21.65 -12.47 0.33
CA ALA A 188 -20.43 -13.04 -0.25
C ALA A 188 -19.63 -12.02 -1.08
N THR A 189 -20.32 -11.22 -1.91
CA THR A 189 -19.70 -10.15 -2.70
C THR A 189 -19.04 -9.10 -1.81
N GLU A 190 -19.69 -8.73 -0.72
CA GLU A 190 -19.17 -7.72 0.21
C GLU A 190 -17.95 -8.19 0.98
N LYS A 191 -17.87 -9.49 1.29
CA LYS A 191 -16.66 -10.08 1.87
C LYS A 191 -15.47 -10.01 0.93
N ILE A 192 -15.69 -10.19 -0.38
CA ILE A 192 -14.64 -10.04 -1.39
C ILE A 192 -14.18 -8.58 -1.46
N ILE A 193 -15.12 -7.63 -1.44
CA ILE A 193 -14.79 -6.19 -1.44
C ILE A 193 -13.99 -5.82 -0.19
N ALA A 194 -14.47 -6.22 0.99
CA ALA A 194 -13.79 -5.97 2.25
C ALA A 194 -12.39 -6.61 2.30
N PHE A 195 -12.18 -7.76 1.64
CA PHE A 195 -10.85 -8.37 1.53
C PHE A 195 -9.87 -7.48 0.77
N PHE A 196 -10.28 -6.91 -0.37
CA PHE A 196 -9.43 -6.01 -1.15
C PHE A 196 -9.31 -4.60 -0.57
N LEU A 197 -10.23 -4.17 0.31
CA LEU A 197 -10.11 -2.93 1.07
C LEU A 197 -9.15 -3.02 2.26
N ASN A 198 -8.70 -4.23 2.62
CA ASN A 198 -7.76 -4.39 3.72
C ASN A 198 -6.44 -3.66 3.39
N PRO A 199 -5.96 -2.73 4.23
CA PRO A 199 -4.74 -1.96 3.98
C PRO A 199 -3.51 -2.84 3.70
N PHE A 200 -3.40 -4.00 4.35
CA PHE A 200 -2.32 -4.95 4.13
C PHE A 200 -2.40 -5.59 2.74
N ILE A 201 -3.59 -5.99 2.29
CA ILE A 201 -3.80 -6.56 0.95
C ILE A 201 -3.54 -5.50 -0.12
N SER A 202 -4.05 -4.28 0.06
CA SER A 202 -3.76 -3.14 -0.82
C SER A 202 -2.26 -2.87 -0.92
N GLY A 203 -1.53 -2.92 0.21
CA GLY A 203 -0.07 -2.79 0.23
C GLY A 203 0.65 -3.90 -0.56
N LEU A 204 0.20 -5.15 -0.45
CA LEU A 204 0.74 -6.26 -1.22
C LEU A 204 0.48 -6.11 -2.72
N LEU A 205 -0.72 -5.66 -3.11
CA LEU A 205 -1.06 -5.37 -4.51
C LEU A 205 -0.16 -4.27 -5.07
N ILE A 206 0.03 -3.17 -4.34
CA ILE A 206 0.96 -2.10 -4.71
C ILE A 206 2.39 -2.64 -4.90
N LEU A 207 2.85 -3.53 -4.02
CA LEU A 207 4.16 -4.16 -4.15
C LEU A 207 4.27 -5.00 -5.41
N ILE A 208 3.23 -5.76 -5.78
CA ILE A 208 3.19 -6.54 -7.02
C ILE A 208 3.17 -5.61 -8.25
N ILE A 209 2.43 -4.50 -8.20
CA ILE A 209 2.40 -3.49 -9.29
C ILE A 209 3.80 -2.91 -9.49
N ILE A 210 4.43 -2.40 -8.42
CA ILE A 210 5.77 -1.80 -8.48
C ILE A 210 6.82 -2.84 -8.87
N GLY A 211 6.75 -4.05 -8.30
CA GLY A 211 7.65 -5.16 -8.61
C GLY A 211 7.54 -5.61 -10.06
N GLY A 212 6.32 -5.73 -10.59
CA GLY A 212 6.06 -6.06 -11.99
C GLY A 212 6.67 -5.04 -12.95
N ILE A 213 6.49 -3.74 -12.67
CA ILE A 213 7.13 -2.66 -13.43
C ILE A 213 8.66 -2.73 -13.32
N TYR A 214 9.19 -2.94 -12.11
CA TYR A 214 10.64 -3.00 -11.87
C TYR A 214 11.32 -4.16 -12.62
N PHE A 215 10.78 -5.37 -12.53
CA PHE A 215 11.37 -6.54 -13.19
C PHE A 215 11.30 -6.46 -14.71
N GLU A 216 10.24 -5.85 -15.25
CA GLU A 216 10.19 -5.55 -16.68
C GLU A 216 11.31 -4.60 -17.11
N LEU A 217 11.54 -3.52 -16.35
CA LEU A 217 12.60 -2.54 -16.67
C LEU A 217 14.00 -3.17 -16.63
N GLN A 218 14.22 -4.18 -15.79
CA GLN A 218 15.48 -4.93 -15.74
C GLN A 218 15.64 -5.94 -16.87
N THR A 219 14.52 -6.54 -17.29
CA THR A 219 14.50 -7.58 -18.31
C THR A 219 13.52 -7.19 -19.41
N PRO A 220 13.86 -6.20 -20.27
CA PRO A 220 12.94 -5.72 -21.29
C PRO A 220 12.44 -6.87 -22.17
N GLY A 221 11.12 -7.00 -22.32
CA GLY A 221 10.47 -8.04 -23.10
C GLY A 221 9.95 -9.24 -22.27
N ALA A 222 10.05 -9.19 -20.94
CA ALA A 222 9.47 -10.19 -20.05
C ALA A 222 7.97 -9.95 -19.85
N VAL A 223 7.12 -10.52 -20.69
CA VAL A 223 5.65 -10.29 -20.62
C VAL A 223 5.04 -10.62 -19.24
N PHE A 224 5.61 -11.57 -18.49
CA PHE A 224 5.06 -12.03 -17.21
C PHE A 224 5.05 -10.97 -16.09
N PRO A 225 6.17 -10.28 -15.76
CA PRO A 225 6.18 -9.17 -14.81
C PRO A 225 5.12 -8.08 -15.05
N ILE A 226 5.02 -7.57 -16.29
CA ILE A 226 3.98 -6.57 -16.63
C ILE A 226 2.59 -7.15 -16.42
N ALA A 227 2.32 -8.37 -16.90
CA ALA A 227 1.01 -8.99 -16.78
C ALA A 227 0.59 -9.14 -15.31
N ALA A 228 1.50 -9.58 -14.43
CA ALA A 228 1.25 -9.66 -13.00
C ALA A 228 0.94 -8.27 -12.39
N GLY A 229 1.69 -7.23 -12.79
CA GLY A 229 1.43 -5.86 -12.37
C GLY A 229 0.08 -5.32 -12.82
N LEU A 230 -0.33 -5.58 -14.07
CA LEU A 230 -1.64 -5.18 -14.59
C LEU A 230 -2.79 -5.90 -13.89
N VAL A 231 -2.65 -7.20 -13.62
CA VAL A 231 -3.65 -7.96 -12.86
C VAL A 231 -3.79 -7.42 -11.44
N ALA A 232 -2.66 -7.13 -10.78
CA ALA A 232 -2.66 -6.52 -9.45
C ALA A 232 -3.27 -5.12 -9.47
N LEU A 233 -3.03 -4.32 -10.51
CA LEU A 233 -3.66 -3.00 -10.69
C LEU A 233 -5.17 -3.10 -10.81
N VAL A 234 -5.68 -4.07 -11.58
CA VAL A 234 -7.14 -4.31 -11.68
C VAL A 234 -7.71 -4.63 -10.30
N PHE A 235 -7.13 -5.58 -9.57
CA PHE A 235 -7.61 -5.92 -8.23
C PHE A 235 -7.49 -4.77 -7.23
N TYR A 236 -6.47 -3.93 -7.36
CA TYR A 236 -6.31 -2.73 -6.55
C TYR A 236 -7.41 -1.70 -6.80
N LEU A 237 -7.89 -1.58 -8.05
CA LEU A 237 -8.93 -0.62 -8.44
C LEU A 237 -10.37 -1.13 -8.20
N VAL A 238 -10.57 -2.45 -8.11
CA VAL A 238 -11.88 -3.08 -7.89
C VAL A 238 -12.64 -2.51 -6.67
N PRO A 239 -12.01 -2.33 -5.49
CA PRO A 239 -12.69 -1.71 -4.34
C PRO A 239 -13.21 -0.29 -4.60
N TYR A 240 -12.46 0.51 -5.35
CA TYR A 240 -12.86 1.89 -5.68
C TYR A 240 -14.12 1.88 -6.54
N TYR A 241 -14.18 0.98 -7.54
CA TYR A 241 -15.39 0.76 -8.32
C TYR A 241 -16.57 0.30 -7.46
N LEU A 242 -16.35 -0.71 -6.62
CA LEU A 242 -17.42 -1.31 -5.81
C LEU A 242 -17.88 -0.41 -4.64
N ASN A 243 -17.09 0.59 -4.27
CA ASN A 243 -17.48 1.67 -3.35
C ASN A 243 -18.21 2.83 -4.04
N GLY A 244 -18.33 2.82 -5.37
CA GLY A 244 -18.85 3.95 -6.15
C GLY A 244 -17.93 5.17 -6.13
N LEU A 245 -16.64 4.98 -5.82
CA LEU A 245 -15.63 6.04 -5.89
C LEU A 245 -15.05 6.17 -7.30
N ALA A 246 -15.18 5.13 -8.12
CA ALA A 246 -14.76 5.10 -9.50
C ALA A 246 -15.82 4.38 -10.34
N GLU A 247 -15.91 4.73 -11.62
CA GLU A 247 -16.79 4.07 -12.57
C GLU A 247 -16.04 3.02 -13.40
N TYR A 248 -16.75 1.99 -13.87
CA TYR A 248 -16.12 0.89 -14.64
C TYR A 248 -15.43 1.39 -15.91
N TRP A 249 -15.97 2.44 -16.54
CA TRP A 249 -15.44 3.00 -17.78
C TRP A 249 -14.15 3.79 -17.55
N GLU A 250 -13.96 4.36 -16.36
CA GLU A 250 -12.72 5.05 -15.98
C GLU A 250 -11.58 4.04 -15.88
N ILE A 251 -11.82 2.93 -15.18
CA ILE A 251 -10.85 1.84 -15.05
C ILE A 251 -10.53 1.25 -16.43
N ILE A 252 -11.53 1.02 -17.28
CA ILE A 252 -11.30 0.55 -18.65
C ILE A 252 -10.47 1.55 -19.44
N ALA A 253 -10.78 2.86 -19.35
CA ALA A 253 -10.01 3.90 -20.03
C ALA A 253 -8.54 3.93 -19.54
N LEU A 254 -8.29 3.72 -18.24
CA LEU A 254 -6.93 3.61 -17.69
C LEU A 254 -6.21 2.41 -18.31
N MET A 255 -6.85 1.24 -18.30
CA MET A 255 -6.26 0.00 -18.80
C MET A 255 -5.96 0.09 -20.30
N VAL A 256 -6.89 0.62 -21.10
CA VAL A 256 -6.67 0.87 -22.53
C VAL A 256 -5.53 1.87 -22.72
N GLY A 257 -5.48 2.94 -21.93
CA GLY A 257 -4.40 3.92 -21.95
C GLY A 257 -3.03 3.26 -21.72
N ILE A 258 -2.90 2.45 -20.67
CA ILE A 258 -1.67 1.71 -20.34
C ILE A 258 -1.31 0.70 -21.44
N ILE A 259 -2.28 -0.05 -21.97
CA ILE A 259 -2.04 -1.00 -23.06
C ILE A 259 -1.53 -0.29 -24.32
N LEU A 260 -2.09 0.88 -24.66
CA LEU A 260 -1.62 1.68 -25.79
C LEU A 260 -0.19 2.19 -25.57
N LEU A 261 0.16 2.59 -24.35
CA LEU A 261 1.54 2.97 -24.00
C LEU A 261 2.51 1.81 -24.14
N ILE A 262 2.13 0.62 -23.66
CA ILE A 262 2.93 -0.61 -23.81
C ILE A 262 3.09 -0.93 -25.31
N ALA A 263 2.01 -0.89 -26.08
CA ALA A 263 2.07 -1.13 -27.52
C ALA A 263 2.98 -0.12 -28.24
N GLU A 264 2.92 1.16 -27.87
CA GLU A 264 3.81 2.18 -28.41
C GLU A 264 5.29 1.87 -28.09
N ILE A 265 5.60 1.53 -26.83
CA ILE A 265 6.99 1.29 -26.41
C ILE A 265 7.59 0.03 -27.03
N PHE A 266 6.81 -1.05 -27.15
CA PHE A 266 7.33 -2.37 -27.51
C PHE A 266 7.03 -2.83 -28.94
N ILE A 267 5.97 -2.30 -29.56
CA ILE A 267 5.46 -2.80 -30.86
C ILE A 267 5.64 -1.77 -31.96
N ILE A 268 5.37 -0.50 -31.68
CA ILE A 268 5.32 0.56 -32.70
C ILE A 268 6.66 1.29 -32.76
N PRO A 269 7.39 1.25 -33.88
CA PRO A 269 8.62 2.03 -34.02
C PRO A 269 8.29 3.53 -34.19
N GLY A 270 8.61 4.34 -33.20
CA GLY A 270 8.43 5.80 -33.22
C GLY A 270 7.72 6.33 -31.97
N PHE A 271 7.24 7.57 -32.03
CA PHE A 271 6.22 8.09 -31.10
C PHE A 271 5.03 8.56 -31.94
N GLY A 272 3.98 7.75 -31.96
CA GLY A 272 2.83 7.89 -32.82
C GLY A 272 1.54 8.21 -32.06
N VAL A 273 0.43 7.94 -32.74
CA VAL A 273 -0.93 8.21 -32.25
C VAL A 273 -1.26 7.35 -31.02
N ALA A 274 -0.75 6.12 -30.93
CA ALA A 274 -1.01 5.24 -29.79
C ALA A 274 -0.35 5.76 -28.51
N GLY A 275 0.88 6.27 -28.60
CA GLY A 275 1.54 6.97 -27.49
C GLY A 275 0.75 8.17 -26.98
N ILE A 276 0.35 9.08 -27.87
CA ILE A 276 -0.43 10.27 -27.49
C ILE A 276 -1.76 9.89 -26.86
N LEU A 277 -2.54 9.01 -27.51
CA LEU A 277 -3.81 8.53 -26.98
C LEU A 277 -3.64 7.80 -25.64
N GLY A 278 -2.60 6.99 -25.51
CA GLY A 278 -2.27 6.27 -24.29
C GLY A 278 -1.99 7.21 -23.11
N ILE A 279 -1.18 8.24 -23.33
CA ILE A 279 -0.91 9.27 -22.32
C ILE A 279 -2.20 10.00 -21.96
N THR A 280 -2.96 10.47 -22.95
CA THR A 280 -4.19 11.23 -22.73
C THR A 280 -5.22 10.41 -21.96
N LEU A 281 -5.49 9.16 -22.36
CA LEU A 281 -6.44 8.28 -21.67
C LEU A 281 -6.00 7.99 -20.24
N THR A 282 -4.70 7.74 -20.02
CA THR A 282 -4.15 7.49 -18.68
C THR A 282 -4.34 8.71 -17.78
N ILE A 283 -3.96 9.90 -18.24
CA ILE A 283 -4.09 11.14 -17.46
C ILE A 283 -5.56 11.44 -17.16
N VAL A 284 -6.41 11.41 -18.19
CA VAL A 284 -7.84 11.73 -18.05
C VAL A 284 -8.51 10.73 -17.11
N SER A 285 -8.25 9.44 -17.26
CA SER A 285 -8.81 8.42 -16.37
C SER A 285 -8.37 8.61 -14.91
N LEU A 286 -7.08 8.87 -14.66
CA LEU A 286 -6.59 9.12 -13.30
C LEU A 286 -7.25 10.35 -12.66
N ILE A 287 -7.51 11.41 -13.43
CA ILE A 287 -8.25 12.57 -12.93
C ILE A 287 -9.69 12.17 -12.57
N LEU A 288 -10.36 11.41 -13.44
CA LEU A 288 -11.76 11.04 -13.26
C LEU A 288 -11.98 10.09 -12.08
N ILE A 289 -11.10 9.11 -11.87
CA ILE A 289 -11.12 8.20 -10.71
C ILE A 289 -11.04 8.98 -9.37
N MET A 290 -10.45 10.19 -9.37
CA MET A 290 -10.36 11.03 -8.17
C MET A 290 -11.58 11.95 -7.99
N LEU A 291 -12.50 11.98 -8.94
CA LEU A 291 -13.70 12.81 -8.92
C LEU A 291 -14.93 11.95 -8.71
N ASN A 292 -15.80 12.36 -7.79
CA ASN A 292 -17.09 11.72 -7.57
C ASN A 292 -18.08 12.10 -8.70
N ASN A 293 -17.80 11.64 -9.91
CA ASN A 293 -18.58 11.89 -11.11
C ASN A 293 -19.41 10.65 -11.47
N ASP A 294 -20.57 10.87 -12.07
CA ASP A 294 -21.45 9.79 -12.54
C ASP A 294 -21.60 9.90 -14.07
N TYR A 295 -20.91 9.03 -14.80
CA TYR A 295 -20.94 8.99 -16.27
C TYR A 295 -20.70 10.37 -16.93
N PHE A 296 -19.64 11.07 -16.52
CA PHE A 296 -19.33 12.45 -16.92
C PHE A 296 -20.32 13.52 -16.45
N ASN A 297 -21.20 13.20 -15.50
CA ASN A 297 -21.95 14.20 -14.75
C ASN A 297 -21.08 14.75 -13.61
N PHE A 298 -20.78 16.05 -13.67
CA PHE A 298 -19.98 16.78 -12.68
C PHE A 298 -20.82 17.76 -11.85
N GLU A 299 -22.15 17.65 -11.86
CA GLU A 299 -23.08 18.56 -11.17
C GLU A 299 -22.77 18.73 -9.67
N PHE A 300 -22.36 17.64 -9.02
CA PHE A 300 -22.01 17.63 -7.59
C PHE A 300 -20.50 17.65 -7.32
N VAL A 301 -19.68 17.95 -8.33
CA VAL A 301 -18.22 17.97 -8.18
C VAL A 301 -17.75 19.40 -7.95
N PRO A 302 -17.24 19.75 -6.75
CA PRO A 302 -16.71 21.07 -6.49
C PRO A 302 -15.52 21.37 -7.42
N LEU A 303 -15.45 22.60 -7.95
CA LEU A 303 -14.36 23.02 -8.83
C LEU A 303 -12.97 22.86 -8.18
N GLY A 304 -12.89 23.02 -6.86
CA GLY A 304 -11.67 22.79 -6.10
C GLY A 304 -11.16 21.35 -6.19
N ASP A 305 -12.03 20.36 -6.30
CA ASP A 305 -11.63 18.95 -6.37
C ASP A 305 -11.15 18.58 -7.77
N ILE A 306 -11.75 19.16 -8.82
CA ILE A 306 -11.23 19.08 -10.20
C ILE A 306 -9.80 19.62 -10.27
N VAL A 307 -9.56 20.78 -9.66
CA VAL A 307 -8.22 21.39 -9.61
C VAL A 307 -7.24 20.49 -8.87
N LYS A 308 -7.60 20.00 -7.68
CA LYS A 308 -6.75 19.08 -6.89
C LYS A 308 -6.43 17.80 -7.67
N ALA A 309 -7.43 17.15 -8.25
CA ALA A 309 -7.26 15.92 -9.03
C ALA A 309 -6.34 16.13 -10.23
N THR A 310 -6.51 17.24 -10.96
CA THR A 310 -5.66 17.60 -12.10
C THR A 310 -4.20 17.81 -11.68
N PHE A 311 -3.96 18.59 -10.62
CA PHE A 311 -2.61 18.82 -10.11
C PHE A 311 -1.98 17.55 -9.54
N ALA A 312 -2.76 16.70 -8.86
CA ALA A 312 -2.29 15.43 -8.34
C ALA A 312 -1.89 14.46 -9.47
N ALA A 313 -2.72 14.32 -10.52
CA ALA A 313 -2.42 13.44 -11.65
C ALA A 313 -1.20 13.92 -12.45
N ILE A 314 -1.20 15.18 -12.89
CA ILE A 314 -0.09 15.75 -13.67
C ILE A 314 1.18 15.84 -12.82
N GLY A 315 1.06 16.29 -11.58
CA GLY A 315 2.17 16.42 -10.64
C GLY A 315 2.76 15.07 -10.26
N GLY A 316 1.92 14.05 -10.07
CA GLY A 316 2.34 12.67 -9.80
C GLY A 316 3.11 12.06 -10.96
N ILE A 317 2.57 12.14 -12.19
CA ILE A 317 3.24 11.62 -13.40
C ILE A 317 4.54 12.37 -13.66
N THR A 318 4.48 13.71 -13.67
CA THR A 318 5.66 14.56 -13.94
C THR A 318 6.72 14.37 -12.85
N GLY A 319 6.31 14.34 -11.58
CA GLY A 319 7.17 14.04 -10.44
C GLY A 319 7.82 12.67 -10.55
N GLY A 320 7.06 11.64 -10.92
CA GLY A 320 7.58 10.30 -11.19
C GLY A 320 8.63 10.28 -12.30
N VAL A 321 8.37 10.95 -13.43
CA VAL A 321 9.33 11.08 -14.54
C VAL A 321 10.60 11.82 -14.11
N LEU A 322 10.46 12.94 -13.38
CA LEU A 322 11.61 13.70 -12.85
C LEU A 322 12.42 12.85 -11.85
N LEU A 323 11.76 12.10 -10.98
CA LEU A 323 12.41 11.18 -10.05
C LEU A 323 13.15 10.06 -10.77
N LEU A 324 12.60 9.50 -11.84
CA LEU A 324 13.29 8.49 -12.66
C LEU A 324 14.52 9.10 -13.36
N PHE A 325 14.37 10.28 -13.97
CA PHE A 325 15.44 10.93 -14.72
C PHE A 325 16.58 11.42 -13.83
N PHE A 326 16.27 12.14 -12.75
CA PHE A 326 17.28 12.70 -11.84
C PHE A 326 17.72 11.71 -10.75
N GLY A 327 16.82 10.84 -10.31
CA GLY A 327 17.05 9.88 -9.23
C GLY A 327 17.63 8.55 -9.72
N GLY A 328 17.17 8.00 -10.85
CA GLY A 328 17.56 6.63 -11.27
C GLY A 328 19.07 6.43 -11.45
N ALA A 329 19.74 7.33 -12.20
CA ALA A 329 21.19 7.23 -12.42
C ALA A 329 22.02 7.72 -11.23
N ARG A 330 21.50 8.63 -10.39
CA ARG A 330 22.24 9.18 -9.25
C ARG A 330 22.11 8.34 -8.00
N LEU A 331 20.95 7.73 -7.76
CA LEU A 331 20.65 6.88 -6.61
C LEU A 331 21.55 5.66 -6.61
N THR A 332 21.70 5.00 -7.76
CA THR A 332 22.58 3.84 -7.95
C THR A 332 24.06 4.17 -7.70
N GLN A 333 24.44 5.45 -7.83
CA GLN A 333 25.80 5.93 -7.56
C GLN A 333 26.02 6.39 -6.11
N THR A 334 24.97 6.46 -5.28
CA THR A 334 25.10 6.90 -3.88
C THR A 334 25.87 5.90 -3.02
N LYS A 335 26.57 6.41 -2.01
CA LYS A 335 27.32 5.58 -1.04
C LYS A 335 26.43 4.58 -0.29
N ALA A 336 25.16 4.92 -0.04
CA ALA A 336 24.21 4.04 0.61
C ALA A 336 23.84 2.85 -0.30
N PHE A 337 23.55 3.11 -1.58
CA PHE A 337 23.21 2.07 -2.53
C PHE A 337 24.39 1.13 -2.81
N LYS A 338 25.61 1.66 -3.01
CA LYS A 338 26.83 0.86 -3.23
C LYS A 338 27.23 -0.03 -2.04
N ARG A 339 26.71 0.20 -0.83
CA ARG A 339 26.92 -0.70 0.34
C ARG A 339 26.07 -1.96 0.28
N ILE A 340 24.96 -1.90 -0.45
CA ILE A 340 23.98 -2.99 -0.55
C ILE A 340 24.13 -3.68 -1.91
N ALA A 341 24.44 -2.92 -2.96
CA ALA A 341 24.72 -3.45 -4.29
C ALA A 341 26.11 -4.06 -4.34
N LEU A 342 26.19 -5.35 -4.75
CA LEU A 342 27.44 -6.03 -5.03
C LEU A 342 28.09 -5.34 -6.24
N THR A 343 29.02 -4.44 -5.94
CA THR A 343 29.70 -3.61 -6.96
C THR A 343 31.03 -4.23 -7.39
N ASP A 344 31.44 -5.34 -6.75
CA ASP A 344 32.64 -6.07 -7.13
C ASP A 344 32.43 -6.70 -8.51
N THR A 345 33.16 -6.16 -9.48
CA THR A 345 33.34 -6.78 -10.79
C THR A 345 34.66 -7.54 -10.73
N GLN A 346 34.62 -8.84 -11.04
CA GLN A 346 35.81 -9.69 -11.04
C GLN A 346 36.68 -9.34 -12.25
N GLU A 347 37.44 -8.25 -12.15
CA GLU A 347 38.35 -7.83 -13.20
C GLU A 347 39.62 -8.69 -13.22
N SER A 348 40.02 -9.12 -14.42
CA SER A 348 41.28 -9.84 -14.64
C SER A 348 42.52 -9.06 -14.18
N SER A 349 42.42 -7.71 -14.11
CA SER A 349 43.45 -6.80 -13.62
C SER A 349 43.75 -6.96 -12.11
N GLN A 350 42.77 -7.45 -11.34
CA GLN A 350 42.84 -7.63 -9.89
C GLN A 350 43.18 -9.07 -9.49
N GLY A 351 43.62 -9.91 -10.43
CA GLY A 351 44.05 -11.28 -10.15
C GLY A 351 42.93 -12.32 -10.16
N TYR A 352 41.70 -11.93 -10.51
CA TYR A 352 40.62 -12.86 -10.87
C TYR A 352 40.80 -13.36 -12.31
N SER A 353 41.96 -13.96 -12.58
CA SER A 353 42.24 -14.66 -13.84
C SER A 353 42.30 -16.15 -13.55
N VAL A 354 41.72 -16.96 -14.44
CA VAL A 354 41.94 -18.41 -14.39
C VAL A 354 43.38 -18.65 -14.86
N ARG A 355 44.31 -18.62 -13.91
CA ARG A 355 45.74 -18.96 -14.04
C ARG A 355 46.58 -17.92 -14.80
N ASN A 356 47.33 -17.10 -14.05
CA ASN A 356 48.48 -16.33 -14.53
C ASN A 356 49.52 -17.28 -15.17
N ASN A 357 49.63 -17.31 -16.50
CA ASN A 357 50.91 -17.68 -17.12
C ASN A 357 51.76 -16.40 -17.21
N GLU A 358 52.47 -16.11 -16.12
CA GLU A 358 53.40 -14.98 -15.96
C GLU A 358 54.65 -15.04 -16.88
N GLN A 359 54.68 -15.91 -17.88
CA GLN A 359 55.74 -15.94 -18.87
C GLN A 359 55.20 -15.35 -20.17
N ASN A 360 55.76 -14.21 -20.57
CA ASN A 360 55.54 -13.65 -21.91
C ASN A 360 56.20 -14.60 -22.92
N LEU A 361 55.42 -15.58 -23.40
CA LEU A 361 55.87 -16.62 -24.32
C LEU A 361 55.82 -16.15 -25.79
N ILE A 362 55.32 -14.93 -26.05
CA ILE A 362 55.25 -14.34 -27.39
C ILE A 362 56.68 -14.16 -27.95
N GLY A 363 56.91 -14.68 -29.15
CA GLY A 363 58.21 -14.69 -29.83
C GLY A 363 59.12 -15.86 -29.46
N LYS A 364 58.71 -16.75 -28.54
CA LYS A 364 59.48 -17.98 -28.26
C LYS A 364 59.22 -19.05 -29.32
N ALA A 365 60.29 -19.75 -29.68
CA ALA A 365 60.22 -20.95 -30.49
C ALA A 365 59.90 -22.18 -29.61
N GLY A 366 59.14 -23.11 -30.15
CA GLY A 366 58.83 -24.38 -29.54
C GLY A 366 58.63 -25.47 -30.59
N ILE A 367 58.12 -26.62 -30.15
CA ILE A 367 57.75 -27.71 -31.05
C ILE A 367 56.30 -28.10 -30.86
N ALA A 368 55.63 -28.47 -31.95
CA ALA A 368 54.30 -29.06 -31.89
C ALA A 368 54.34 -30.42 -31.17
N HIS A 369 53.79 -30.49 -29.96
CA HIS A 369 53.74 -31.72 -29.16
C HIS A 369 52.65 -32.68 -29.66
N THR A 370 51.56 -32.11 -30.17
CA THR A 370 50.55 -32.82 -30.97
C THR A 370 50.38 -32.11 -32.30
N VAL A 371 49.78 -32.83 -33.23
CA VAL A 371 49.26 -32.29 -34.47
C VAL A 371 48.24 -31.16 -34.18
N LEU A 372 48.35 -30.00 -34.84
CA LEU A 372 47.46 -28.83 -34.64
C LEU A 372 46.46 -28.67 -35.82
N ARG A 373 45.15 -28.91 -35.60
CA ARG A 373 44.06 -28.75 -36.59
C ARG A 373 42.75 -28.21 -35.99
N PRO A 374 42.55 -26.88 -35.93
CA PRO A 374 43.60 -25.87 -35.79
C PRO A 374 44.20 -25.89 -34.38
N SER A 375 43.62 -26.63 -33.44
CA SER A 375 44.03 -26.70 -32.03
C SER A 375 44.87 -27.95 -31.74
N GLY A 376 45.72 -27.86 -30.73
CA GLY A 376 46.63 -28.92 -30.30
C GLY A 376 47.47 -28.46 -29.11
N LYS A 377 48.58 -29.16 -28.83
CA LYS A 377 49.50 -28.81 -27.76
C LYS A 377 50.90 -28.55 -28.30
N VAL A 378 51.59 -27.58 -27.72
CA VAL A 378 52.97 -27.22 -28.04
C VAL A 378 53.85 -27.39 -26.81
N LEU A 379 55.12 -27.77 -27.03
CA LEU A 379 56.14 -27.86 -26.00
C LEU A 379 57.08 -26.66 -26.14
N ILE A 380 57.14 -25.82 -25.10
CA ILE A 380 58.00 -24.63 -25.03
C ILE A 380 58.72 -24.66 -23.68
N ASP A 381 60.05 -24.54 -23.68
CA ASP A 381 60.90 -24.58 -22.48
C ASP A 381 60.61 -25.79 -21.55
N GLY A 382 60.29 -26.95 -22.13
CA GLY A 382 59.99 -28.19 -21.40
C GLY A 382 58.56 -28.31 -20.85
N ASN A 383 57.71 -27.29 -21.02
CA ASN A 383 56.33 -27.27 -20.56
C ASN A 383 55.34 -27.39 -21.74
N VAL A 384 54.24 -28.11 -21.52
CA VAL A 384 53.20 -28.34 -22.54
C VAL A 384 52.08 -27.32 -22.36
N TYR A 385 51.78 -26.58 -23.43
CA TYR A 385 50.72 -25.56 -23.48
C TYR A 385 49.69 -25.90 -24.55
N ASP A 386 48.42 -25.53 -24.31
CA ASP A 386 47.39 -25.60 -25.35
C ASP A 386 47.60 -24.45 -26.35
N ALA A 387 47.55 -24.77 -27.64
CA ALA A 387 47.79 -23.83 -28.72
C ALA A 387 46.86 -24.04 -29.92
N PHE A 388 46.72 -23.00 -30.74
CA PHE A 388 46.00 -23.07 -32.01
C PHE A 388 46.66 -22.24 -33.11
N THR A 389 46.41 -22.61 -34.36
CA THR A 389 46.87 -21.93 -35.57
C THR A 389 45.74 -21.12 -36.22
N ARG A 390 46.08 -20.13 -37.05
CA ARG A 390 45.11 -19.38 -37.89
C ARG A 390 44.75 -20.14 -39.18
N GLY A 391 44.55 -21.46 -39.08
CA GLY A 391 44.14 -22.31 -40.20
C GLY A 391 45.28 -23.09 -40.89
N GLU A 392 46.53 -22.87 -40.49
CA GLU A 392 47.66 -23.69 -40.95
C GLU A 392 47.65 -25.05 -40.26
N TYR A 393 48.01 -26.08 -41.02
CA TYR A 393 48.15 -27.42 -40.48
C TYR A 393 49.59 -27.70 -40.05
N VAL A 394 49.83 -27.90 -38.76
CA VAL A 394 51.16 -28.16 -38.21
C VAL A 394 51.24 -29.60 -37.68
N GLN A 395 52.25 -30.35 -38.13
CA GLN A 395 52.47 -31.74 -37.74
C GLN A 395 53.17 -31.82 -36.39
N LYS A 396 53.05 -32.97 -35.73
CA LYS A 396 53.78 -33.24 -34.49
C LYS A 396 55.28 -33.25 -34.76
N GLY A 397 56.03 -32.45 -34.02
CA GLY A 397 57.47 -32.28 -34.13
C GLY A 397 57.91 -31.03 -34.89
N ASP A 398 57.01 -30.36 -35.61
CA ASP A 398 57.32 -29.15 -36.37
C ASP A 398 57.68 -27.99 -35.43
N ALA A 399 58.63 -27.15 -35.88
CA ALA A 399 59.02 -25.95 -35.15
C ALA A 399 57.92 -24.89 -35.27
N ILE A 400 57.57 -24.27 -34.15
CA ILE A 400 56.52 -23.26 -34.07
C ILE A 400 57.03 -22.00 -33.37
N GLU A 401 56.42 -20.87 -33.69
CA GLU A 401 56.63 -19.59 -33.01
C GLU A 401 55.31 -19.11 -32.41
N VAL A 402 55.33 -18.66 -31.16
CA VAL A 402 54.17 -18.06 -30.50
C VAL A 402 53.99 -16.62 -31.00
N ILE A 403 52.87 -16.35 -31.66
CA ILE A 403 52.54 -15.04 -32.24
C ILE A 403 51.52 -14.25 -31.41
N GLY A 404 50.94 -14.86 -30.38
CA GLY A 404 50.04 -14.19 -29.45
C GLY A 404 49.38 -15.15 -28.48
N THR A 405 48.49 -14.61 -27.66
CA THR A 405 47.69 -15.36 -26.69
C THR A 405 46.22 -14.99 -26.82
N GLU A 406 45.34 -15.95 -26.62
CA GLU A 406 43.89 -15.73 -26.59
C GLU A 406 43.33 -16.49 -25.37
N GLY A 407 43.07 -15.76 -24.29
CA GLY A 407 42.79 -16.35 -22.98
C GLY A 407 43.95 -17.21 -22.47
N ILE A 408 43.69 -18.49 -22.23
CA ILE A 408 44.68 -19.48 -21.75
C ILE A 408 45.38 -20.25 -22.87
N THR A 409 45.02 -20.00 -24.14
CA THR A 409 45.53 -20.75 -25.30
C THR A 409 46.51 -19.90 -26.10
N LEU A 410 47.63 -20.48 -26.51
CA LEU A 410 48.65 -19.80 -27.31
C LEU A 410 48.26 -19.79 -28.80
N LYS A 411 48.43 -18.66 -29.47
CA LYS A 411 48.31 -18.56 -30.93
C LYS A 411 49.70 -18.76 -31.53
N VAL A 412 49.85 -19.77 -32.39
CA VAL A 412 51.15 -20.19 -32.95
C VAL A 412 51.11 -20.27 -34.48
N LYS A 413 52.26 -20.12 -35.12
CA LYS A 413 52.47 -20.38 -36.56
C LYS A 413 53.65 -21.33 -36.75
N SER A 414 53.72 -22.03 -37.89
CA SER A 414 54.92 -22.81 -38.25
C SER A 414 56.09 -21.87 -38.54
N ILE A 415 57.30 -22.32 -38.20
CA ILE A 415 58.57 -21.69 -38.64
C ILE A 415 59.01 -22.31 -39.96
#